data_AF-A0A151BCJ6-F1
#
_entry.id   AF-A0A151BCJ6-F1
#
_cell.length_a   1.000
_cell.length_b   1.000
_cell.length_c   1.000
_cell.angle_alpha   90.00
_cell.angle_beta   90.00
_cell.angle_gamma   90.00
#
_symmetry.space_group_name_H-M   'P 1'
#
loop_
_entity.id
_entity.type
_entity.pdbx_description
1 polymer ?
#
loop_
_entity_poly.entity_id
_entity_poly.type
_entity_poly.pdbx_seq_one_letter_code
_entity_poly.pdbx_strand_id
1 'polypeptide(L)'
;MRGKGIVGVDVHKPSKPEIPERVGLSMLVGFIASLGLLCLVDLSSASTYLAVMLSILVAAGIGLVDDFKDLKPLHKVILATLSGLPILALRAYEPRPLIPFVGRVRLTIAYPIAIPFALSVTSNTMNMADPVNGAMSGSASIIITTLVLAYLLAGKPKGVLAGLALLGAVLAFYVYNRYPARVFSGNVGSFAVGAALGSLVVTNGLEVVAVVAMLPQVLNSFMILSSVGGLKGKTSIPVRPTRLLEDGLIEAVKDPRAPLTLVRMILASSPKREAEIAREFLTLTAFSSFLAIITLFLTVEV
;
A
#
# COMPACT_ATOMS: atom_id res chain seq x y z
N MET A 1 -14.09 17.63 -6.96
CA MET A 1 -13.52 16.76 -8.01
C MET A 1 -14.34 16.81 -9.29
N ARG A 2 -15.60 16.32 -9.33
CA ARG A 2 -16.46 16.32 -10.55
C ARG A 2 -16.57 17.69 -11.24
N GLY A 3 -16.95 18.74 -10.51
CA GLY A 3 -17.07 20.09 -11.09
C GLY A 3 -15.75 20.70 -11.61
N LYS A 4 -14.59 20.07 -11.34
CA LYS A 4 -13.28 20.47 -11.83
C LYS A 4 -12.73 19.50 -12.90
N GLY A 5 -13.52 18.53 -13.36
CA GLY A 5 -13.09 17.53 -14.34
C GLY A 5 -12.04 16.53 -13.84
N ILE A 6 -11.81 16.44 -12.53
CA ILE A 6 -10.85 15.49 -11.94
C ILE A 6 -11.58 14.17 -11.68
N VAL A 7 -11.66 13.33 -12.72
CA VAL A 7 -12.39 12.06 -12.72
C VAL A 7 -11.58 10.98 -13.44
N GLY A 8 -11.77 9.72 -13.01
CA GLY A 8 -11.25 8.53 -13.66
C GLY A 8 -12.40 7.65 -14.14
N VAL A 9 -12.20 6.92 -15.25
CA VAL A 9 -13.21 6.03 -15.82
C VAL A 9 -13.13 4.65 -15.16
N ASP A 10 -14.24 4.15 -14.63
CA ASP A 10 -14.31 2.77 -14.15
C ASP A 10 -14.39 1.81 -15.35
N VAL A 11 -13.23 1.28 -15.73
CA VAL A 11 -13.04 0.42 -16.92
C VAL A 11 -13.68 -0.97 -16.77
N HIS A 12 -14.09 -1.35 -15.56
CA HIS A 12 -14.69 -2.65 -15.27
C HIS A 12 -16.23 -2.60 -15.21
N LYS A 13 -16.83 -1.53 -15.75
CA LYS A 13 -18.29 -1.39 -15.92
C LYS A 13 -18.67 -1.21 -17.38
N PRO A 14 -19.77 -1.83 -17.86
CA PRO A 14 -20.26 -1.60 -19.22
C PRO A 14 -20.58 -0.12 -19.49
N SER A 15 -21.14 0.59 -18.50
CA SER A 15 -21.48 2.01 -18.60
C SER A 15 -20.30 2.97 -18.49
N LYS A 16 -19.09 2.47 -18.17
CA LYS A 16 -17.84 3.26 -18.01
C LYS A 16 -18.06 4.58 -17.24
N PRO A 17 -18.63 4.55 -16.02
CA PRO A 17 -18.96 5.76 -15.29
C PRO A 17 -17.70 6.54 -14.90
N GLU A 18 -17.82 7.86 -14.88
CA GLU A 18 -16.78 8.77 -14.39
C GLU A 18 -16.87 8.93 -12.86
N ILE A 19 -15.80 8.51 -12.19
CA ILE A 19 -15.69 8.48 -10.74
C ILE A 19 -14.69 9.56 -10.29
N PRO A 20 -15.02 10.38 -9.27
CA PRO A 20 -14.07 11.31 -8.66
C PRO A 20 -12.71 10.68 -8.36
N GLU A 21 -11.64 11.27 -8.90
CA GLU A 21 -10.27 10.78 -8.69
C GLU A 21 -9.50 11.64 -7.67
N ARG A 22 -8.33 11.15 -7.23
CA ARG A 22 -7.41 11.83 -6.29
C ARG A 22 -8.03 12.10 -4.92
N VAL A 23 -9.08 11.35 -4.57
CA VAL A 23 -9.77 11.49 -3.27
C VAL A 23 -8.91 10.96 -2.12
N GLY A 24 -7.78 10.30 -2.41
CA GLY A 24 -6.78 9.93 -1.41
C GLY A 24 -6.21 11.10 -0.61
N LEU A 25 -6.32 12.34 -1.11
CA LEU A 25 -6.04 13.56 -0.33
C LEU A 25 -6.88 13.65 0.95
N SER A 26 -8.12 13.13 0.95
CA SER A 26 -8.97 13.11 2.15
C SER A 26 -8.42 12.18 3.24
N MET A 27 -7.92 10.99 2.86
CA MET A 27 -7.23 10.08 3.77
C MET A 27 -5.99 10.76 4.37
N LEU A 28 -5.21 11.43 3.52
CA LEU A 28 -4.01 12.17 3.91
C LEU A 28 -4.33 13.23 4.96
N VAL A 29 -5.33 14.09 4.71
CA VAL A 29 -5.71 15.14 5.67
C VAL A 29 -6.09 14.56 7.03
N GLY A 30 -6.94 13.52 7.06
CA GLY A 30 -7.35 12.88 8.30
C GLY A 30 -6.19 12.26 9.06
N PHE A 31 -5.28 11.58 8.36
CA PHE A 31 -4.16 10.92 9.02
C PHE A 31 -3.09 11.91 9.48
N ILE A 32 -2.74 12.92 8.67
CA ILE A 32 -1.77 13.96 9.05
C ILE A 32 -2.28 14.78 10.24
N ALA A 33 -3.56 15.12 10.28
CA ALA A 33 -4.15 15.78 11.45
C ALA A 33 -4.05 14.92 12.71
N SER A 34 -4.29 13.61 12.58
CA SER A 34 -4.17 12.66 13.69
C SER A 34 -2.73 12.52 14.19
N LEU A 35 -1.75 12.42 13.28
CA LEU A 35 -0.33 12.40 13.63
C LEU A 35 0.11 13.72 14.28
N GLY A 36 -0.37 14.86 13.79
CA GLY A 36 -0.13 16.16 14.39
C GLY A 36 -0.64 16.24 15.83
N LEU A 37 -1.84 15.72 16.10
CA LEU A 37 -2.36 15.62 17.47
C LEU A 37 -1.50 14.70 18.34
N LEU A 38 -1.06 13.55 17.81
CA LEU A 38 -0.16 12.63 18.54
C LEU A 38 1.19 13.28 18.87
N CYS A 39 1.75 14.11 17.98
CA CYS A 39 2.95 14.89 18.27
C CYS A 39 2.76 15.83 19.48
N LEU A 40 1.54 16.34 19.71
CA LEU A 40 1.25 17.26 20.81
C LEU A 40 0.96 16.54 22.13
N VAL A 41 0.35 15.35 22.06
CA VAL A 41 -0.10 14.60 23.25
C VAL A 41 0.98 13.63 23.77
N ASP A 42 1.77 13.02 22.89
CA ASP A 42 2.90 12.16 23.26
C ASP A 42 4.21 12.77 22.74
N LEU A 43 4.67 13.80 23.48
CA LEU A 43 5.90 14.54 23.19
C LEU A 43 7.14 13.63 23.16
N SER A 44 7.12 12.52 23.90
CA SER A 44 8.23 11.57 23.95
C SER A 44 8.45 10.86 22.60
N SER A 45 7.37 10.62 21.86
CA SER A 45 7.39 9.99 20.54
C SER A 45 7.24 11.01 19.39
N ALA A 46 7.21 12.31 19.67
CA ALA A 46 6.92 13.35 18.67
C ALA A 46 7.88 13.32 17.47
N SER A 47 9.17 13.03 17.68
CA SER A 47 10.14 12.88 16.58
C SER A 47 9.79 11.72 15.65
N THR A 48 9.26 10.62 16.19
CA THR A 48 8.81 9.46 15.42
C THR A 48 7.56 9.80 14.61
N TYR A 49 6.55 10.42 15.24
CA TYR A 49 5.33 10.83 14.55
C TYR A 49 5.60 11.88 13.48
N LEU A 50 6.49 12.83 13.74
CA LEU A 50 6.94 13.83 12.77
C LEU A 50 7.65 13.18 11.58
N ALA A 51 8.53 12.19 11.82
CA ALA A 51 9.19 11.45 10.75
C ALA A 51 8.19 10.73 9.85
N VAL A 52 7.25 9.99 10.44
CA VAL A 52 6.15 9.32 9.71
C VAL A 52 5.34 10.34 8.90
N MET A 53 4.94 11.44 9.53
CA MET A 53 4.14 12.51 8.89
C MET A 53 4.86 13.10 7.67
N LEU A 54 6.14 13.45 7.80
CA LEU A 54 6.94 14.01 6.70
C LEU A 54 7.17 12.98 5.59
N SER A 55 7.44 11.72 5.92
CA SER A 55 7.58 10.63 4.94
C SER A 55 6.33 10.48 4.07
N ILE A 56 5.15 10.52 4.69
CA ILE A 56 3.87 10.43 3.99
C ILE A 56 3.65 11.65 3.11
N LEU A 57 3.94 12.87 3.59
CA LEU A 57 3.79 14.09 2.80
C LEU A 57 4.69 14.09 1.55
N VAL A 58 5.94 13.62 1.69
CA VAL A 58 6.86 13.48 0.54
C VAL A 58 6.31 12.48 -0.47
N ALA A 59 5.89 11.29 -0.03
CA ALA A 59 5.34 10.27 -0.93
C ALA A 59 4.04 10.71 -1.60
N ALA A 60 3.14 11.35 -0.85
CA ALA A 60 1.90 11.93 -1.37
C ALA A 60 2.20 13.02 -2.40
N GLY A 61 3.20 13.88 -2.16
CA GLY A 61 3.65 14.88 -3.12
C GLY A 61 4.13 14.25 -4.44
N ILE A 62 4.89 13.17 -4.36
CA ILE A 62 5.34 12.42 -5.55
C ILE A 62 4.16 11.80 -6.30
N GLY A 63 3.24 11.14 -5.58
CA GLY A 63 2.02 10.58 -6.17
C GLY A 63 1.13 11.65 -6.79
N LEU A 64 1.04 12.84 -6.20
CA LEU A 64 0.29 13.97 -6.75
C LEU A 64 0.94 14.52 -8.03
N VAL A 65 2.28 14.68 -8.03
CA VAL A 65 3.01 15.06 -9.25
C VAL A 65 2.79 14.04 -10.35
N ASP A 66 2.80 12.75 -10.01
CA ASP A 66 2.53 11.67 -10.94
C ASP A 66 1.11 11.72 -11.51
N ASP A 67 0.12 12.00 -10.67
CA ASP A 67 -1.28 12.19 -11.09
C ASP A 67 -1.45 13.34 -12.11
N PHE A 68 -0.55 14.33 -12.12
CA PHE A 68 -0.60 15.45 -13.07
C PHE A 68 0.33 15.30 -14.28
N LYS A 69 1.49 14.65 -14.12
CA LYS A 69 2.57 14.63 -15.12
C LYS A 69 2.84 13.26 -15.74
N ASP A 70 2.18 12.20 -15.26
CA ASP A 70 2.42 10.79 -15.64
C ASP A 70 3.92 10.48 -15.76
N LEU A 71 4.60 10.43 -14.61
CA LEU A 71 6.05 10.28 -14.54
C LEU A 71 6.50 8.96 -15.18
N LYS A 72 7.72 8.92 -15.71
CA LYS A 72 8.30 7.64 -16.15
C LYS A 72 8.49 6.71 -14.93
N PRO A 73 8.27 5.40 -15.04
CA PRO A 73 8.34 4.46 -13.92
C PRO A 73 9.62 4.55 -13.10
N LEU A 74 10.78 4.69 -13.75
CA LEU A 74 12.06 4.83 -13.06
C LEU A 74 12.11 6.09 -12.17
N HIS A 75 11.58 7.22 -12.65
CA HIS A 75 11.51 8.44 -11.84
C HIS A 75 10.57 8.25 -10.65
N LYS A 76 9.44 7.55 -10.81
CA LYS A 76 8.53 7.24 -9.68
C LYS A 76 9.26 6.48 -8.58
N VAL A 77 10.01 5.44 -8.94
CA VAL A 77 10.78 4.61 -7.98
C VAL A 77 11.89 5.42 -7.31
N ILE A 78 12.70 6.15 -8.08
CA ILE A 78 13.81 6.94 -7.54
C ILE A 78 13.28 8.06 -6.63
N LEU A 79 12.30 8.84 -7.08
CA LEU A 79 11.74 9.92 -6.27
C LEU A 79 11.09 9.37 -5.00
N ALA A 80 10.40 8.23 -5.07
CA ALA A 80 9.79 7.62 -3.88
C ALA A 80 10.81 7.26 -2.79
N THR A 81 12.11 7.08 -3.11
CA THR A 81 13.13 6.87 -2.08
C THR A 81 13.31 8.08 -1.16
N LEU A 82 13.01 9.29 -1.65
CA LEU A 82 13.08 10.53 -0.85
C LEU A 82 12.15 10.48 0.36
N SER A 83 11.07 9.70 0.29
CA SER A 83 10.15 9.54 1.42
C SER A 83 10.79 8.88 2.64
N GLY A 84 11.93 8.17 2.51
CA GLY A 84 12.66 7.63 3.65
C GLY A 84 13.65 8.57 4.32
N LEU A 85 13.96 9.72 3.71
CA LEU A 85 14.91 10.68 4.28
C LEU A 85 14.45 11.27 5.62
N PRO A 86 13.16 11.59 5.86
CA PRO A 86 12.71 12.10 7.16
C PRO A 86 12.98 11.14 8.32
N ILE A 87 12.80 9.83 8.11
CA ILE A 87 13.12 8.79 9.11
C ILE A 87 14.61 8.80 9.45
N LEU A 88 15.47 8.94 8.42
CA LEU A 88 16.92 9.04 8.62
C LEU A 88 17.31 10.32 9.36
N ALA A 89 16.79 11.46 8.91
CA ALA A 89 17.09 12.78 9.46
C ALA A 89 16.71 12.90 10.94
N LEU A 90 15.55 12.36 11.32
CA LEU A 90 15.04 12.38 12.69
C LEU A 90 15.47 11.16 13.52
N ARG A 91 16.29 10.26 12.95
CA ARG A 91 16.75 9.01 13.59
C ARG A 91 15.61 8.18 14.16
N ALA A 92 14.46 8.17 13.48
CA ALA A 92 13.23 7.52 13.92
C ALA A 92 13.22 6.01 13.59
N TYR A 93 14.32 5.31 13.82
CA TYR A 93 14.47 3.89 13.51
C TYR A 93 15.45 3.21 14.45
N GLU A 94 15.37 1.89 14.55
CA GLU A 94 16.34 1.08 15.30
C GLU A 94 16.99 0.07 14.35
N PRO A 95 18.32 0.09 14.15
CA PRO A 95 19.01 -0.78 13.20
C PRO A 95 19.21 -2.20 13.76
N ARG A 96 18.15 -2.76 14.37
CA ARG A 96 18.11 -4.08 14.99
C ARG A 96 16.82 -4.83 14.59
N PRO A 97 16.61 -5.12 13.30
CA PRO A 97 15.42 -5.85 12.87
C PRO A 97 15.34 -7.22 13.52
N LEU A 98 14.11 -7.67 13.73
CA LEU A 98 13.80 -8.97 14.30
C LEU A 98 13.57 -9.99 13.16
N ILE A 99 14.44 -10.99 13.08
CA ILE A 99 14.40 -12.01 12.02
C ILE A 99 13.87 -13.32 12.61
N PRO A 100 12.84 -13.96 12.00
CA PRO A 100 12.30 -15.24 12.47
C PRO A 100 13.41 -16.28 12.62
N PHE A 101 13.36 -17.07 13.69
CA PHE A 101 14.33 -18.12 14.02
C PHE A 101 15.77 -17.66 14.32
N VAL A 102 16.12 -16.39 14.10
CA VAL A 102 17.46 -15.84 14.31
C VAL A 102 17.50 -14.85 15.49
N GLY A 103 16.41 -14.11 15.72
CA GLY A 103 16.33 -13.08 16.75
C GLY A 103 16.77 -11.70 16.24
N ARG A 104 17.23 -10.83 17.15
CA ARG A 104 17.62 -9.45 16.82
C ARG A 104 18.98 -9.40 16.14
N VAL A 105 19.02 -8.91 14.89
CA VAL A 105 20.27 -8.78 14.12
C VAL A 105 20.73 -7.33 14.09
N ARG A 106 22.01 -7.05 14.36
CA ARG A 106 22.55 -5.69 14.31
C ARG A 106 22.97 -5.31 12.89
N LEU A 107 22.23 -4.41 12.25
CA LEU A 107 22.46 -3.95 10.87
C LEU A 107 22.76 -2.44 10.80
N THR A 108 23.76 -1.97 11.54
CA THR A 108 24.05 -0.52 11.73
C THR A 108 24.31 0.27 10.45
N ILE A 109 24.86 -0.36 9.40
CA ILE A 109 25.15 0.30 8.11
C ILE A 109 24.07 -0.02 7.08
N ALA A 110 23.75 -1.31 6.91
CA ALA A 110 22.82 -1.76 5.88
C ALA A 110 21.38 -1.28 6.13
N TYR A 111 20.94 -1.20 7.38
CA TYR A 111 19.56 -0.84 7.71
C TYR A 111 19.23 0.63 7.34
N PRO A 112 20.02 1.64 7.74
CA PRO A 112 19.80 3.02 7.27
C PRO A 112 19.79 3.17 5.74
N ILE A 113 20.69 2.45 5.05
CA ILE A 113 20.75 2.47 3.58
C ILE A 113 19.47 1.88 2.98
N ALA A 114 18.89 0.86 3.60
CA ALA A 114 17.68 0.19 3.11
C ALA A 114 16.40 1.02 3.29
N ILE A 115 16.32 1.94 4.27
CA ILE A 115 15.09 2.70 4.60
C ILE A 115 14.50 3.45 3.40
N PRO A 116 15.26 4.27 2.64
CA PRO A 116 14.75 4.93 1.42
C PRO A 116 14.14 3.94 0.42
N PHE A 117 14.81 2.81 0.19
CA PHE A 117 14.31 1.80 -0.75
C PHE A 117 13.08 1.07 -0.22
N ALA A 118 13.01 0.76 1.07
CA ALA A 118 11.85 0.13 1.69
C ALA A 118 10.58 0.97 1.52
N LEU A 119 10.70 2.29 1.69
CA LEU A 119 9.57 3.21 1.51
C LEU A 119 9.19 3.41 0.04
N SER A 120 10.17 3.39 -0.87
CA SER A 120 9.89 3.35 -2.31
C SER A 120 9.16 2.07 -2.72
N VAL A 121 9.62 0.90 -2.24
CA VAL A 121 9.00 -0.40 -2.51
C VAL A 121 7.56 -0.43 -2.01
N THR A 122 7.33 -0.10 -0.74
CA THR A 122 5.98 -0.12 -0.15
C THR A 122 5.01 0.85 -0.85
N SER A 123 5.46 2.05 -1.23
CA SER A 123 4.67 3.03 -2.00
C SER A 123 4.26 2.49 -3.37
N ASN A 124 5.23 1.95 -4.13
CA ASN A 124 4.94 1.39 -5.45
C ASN A 124 4.11 0.10 -5.36
N THR A 125 4.31 -0.71 -4.32
CA THR A 125 3.53 -1.92 -4.07
C THR A 125 2.06 -1.59 -3.84
N MET A 126 1.76 -0.61 -2.99
CA MET A 126 0.37 -0.19 -2.75
C MET A 126 -0.25 0.48 -3.99
N ASN A 127 0.54 1.20 -4.78
CA ASN A 127 0.09 1.75 -6.06
C ASN A 127 -0.32 0.66 -7.07
N MET A 128 0.40 -0.45 -7.10
CA MET A 128 0.09 -1.59 -7.98
C MET A 128 -1.01 -2.50 -7.42
N ALA A 129 -1.41 -2.34 -6.16
CA ALA A 129 -2.40 -3.15 -5.46
C ALA A 129 -3.85 -2.65 -5.62
N ASP A 130 -4.13 -1.76 -6.57
CA ASP A 130 -5.48 -1.24 -6.86
C ASP A 130 -6.06 -1.69 -8.23
N PRO A 131 -6.09 -3.01 -8.56
CA PRO A 131 -6.55 -3.47 -9.86
C PRO A 131 -8.09 -3.52 -10.00
N VAL A 132 -8.85 -3.52 -8.89
CA VAL A 132 -10.32 -3.56 -8.86
C VAL A 132 -10.85 -2.75 -7.68
N ASN A 133 -12.12 -2.32 -7.76
CA ASN A 133 -12.78 -1.47 -6.77
C ASN A 133 -12.65 -2.00 -5.32
N GLY A 134 -11.95 -1.25 -4.47
CA GLY A 134 -11.77 -1.56 -3.05
C GLY A 134 -10.59 -2.49 -2.74
N ALA A 135 -9.81 -2.93 -3.73
CA ALA A 135 -8.69 -3.84 -3.51
C ALA A 135 -7.58 -3.20 -2.67
N MET A 136 -7.10 -2.01 -3.04
CA MET A 136 -6.01 -1.35 -2.32
C MET A 136 -6.44 -0.94 -0.91
N SER A 137 -7.54 -0.19 -0.80
CA SER A 137 -8.00 0.33 0.51
C SER A 137 -8.50 -0.77 1.44
N GLY A 138 -9.17 -1.80 0.92
CA GLY A 138 -9.61 -2.95 1.72
C GLY A 138 -8.43 -3.78 2.20
N SER A 139 -7.47 -4.07 1.33
CA SER A 139 -6.30 -4.86 1.73
C SER A 139 -5.39 -4.10 2.68
N ALA A 140 -5.18 -2.79 2.45
CA ALA A 140 -4.50 -1.92 3.41
C ALA A 140 -5.20 -1.95 4.78
N SER A 141 -6.53 -1.88 4.84
CA SER A 141 -7.28 -1.96 6.11
C SER A 141 -6.99 -3.26 6.88
N ILE A 142 -6.95 -4.40 6.19
CA ILE A 142 -6.61 -5.71 6.79
C ILE A 142 -5.16 -5.73 7.30
N ILE A 143 -4.22 -5.24 6.49
CA ILE A 143 -2.79 -5.18 6.86
C ILE A 143 -2.59 -4.27 8.07
N ILE A 144 -3.19 -3.08 8.07
CA ILE A 144 -3.06 -2.12 9.18
C ILE A 144 -3.66 -2.71 10.46
N THR A 145 -4.82 -3.36 10.37
CA THR A 145 -5.45 -4.04 11.53
C THR A 145 -4.50 -5.09 12.13
N THR A 146 -3.87 -5.87 11.26
CA THR A 146 -2.88 -6.88 11.64
C THR A 146 -1.66 -6.26 12.30
N LEU A 147 -1.14 -5.16 11.75
CA LEU A 147 -0.01 -4.43 12.33
C LEU A 147 -0.37 -3.80 13.68
N VAL A 148 -1.57 -3.22 13.82
CA VAL A 148 -2.07 -2.70 15.11
C VAL A 148 -2.11 -3.80 16.16
N LEU A 149 -2.66 -4.98 15.82
CA LEU A 149 -2.66 -6.14 16.71
C LEU A 149 -1.24 -6.59 17.05
N ALA A 150 -0.34 -6.65 16.06
CA ALA A 150 1.05 -7.01 16.27
C ALA A 150 1.78 -6.01 17.18
N TYR A 151 1.53 -4.70 17.04
CA TYR A 151 2.07 -3.67 17.91
C TYR A 151 1.53 -3.77 19.34
N LEU A 152 0.24 -4.10 19.51
CA LEU A 152 -0.35 -4.36 20.83
C LEU A 152 0.35 -5.53 21.50
N LEU A 153 0.47 -6.67 20.81
CA LEU A 153 1.12 -7.87 21.32
C LEU A 153 2.62 -7.67 21.61
N ALA A 154 3.30 -6.84 20.81
CA ALA A 154 4.71 -6.53 20.98
C ALA A 154 4.98 -5.37 21.96
N GLY A 155 3.96 -4.81 22.63
CA GLY A 155 4.12 -3.72 23.58
C GLY A 155 4.63 -2.40 22.96
N LYS A 156 4.18 -2.07 21.74
CA LYS A 156 4.62 -0.89 20.97
C LYS A 156 3.50 0.16 20.87
N PRO A 157 3.18 0.90 21.95
CA PRO A 157 2.01 1.79 22.01
C PRO A 157 2.03 2.88 20.94
N LYS A 158 3.21 3.43 20.61
CA LYS A 158 3.33 4.44 19.56
C LYS A 158 2.87 3.94 18.18
N GLY A 159 3.17 2.68 17.86
CA GLY A 159 2.74 2.01 16.64
C GLY A 159 1.24 1.70 16.64
N VAL A 160 0.69 1.34 17.80
CA VAL A 160 -0.77 1.15 17.98
C VAL A 160 -1.53 2.43 17.67
N LEU A 161 -1.15 3.55 18.30
CA LEU A 161 -1.86 4.83 18.13
C LEU A 161 -1.80 5.33 16.68
N ALA A 162 -0.61 5.32 16.08
CA ALA A 162 -0.45 5.77 14.69
C ALA A 162 -1.09 4.79 13.69
N GLY A 163 -1.07 3.49 13.97
CA GLY A 163 -1.75 2.47 13.18
C GLY A 163 -3.27 2.61 13.22
N LEU A 164 -3.87 2.87 14.40
CA LEU A 164 -5.31 3.13 14.53
C LEU A 164 -5.73 4.39 13.79
N ALA A 165 -4.92 5.46 13.85
CA ALA A 165 -5.17 6.68 13.09
C ALA A 165 -5.16 6.42 11.56
N LEU A 166 -4.17 5.65 11.07
CA LEU A 166 -4.13 5.24 9.66
C LEU A 166 -5.33 4.36 9.29
N LEU A 167 -5.68 3.39 10.14
CA LEU A 167 -6.80 2.49 9.93
C LEU A 167 -8.12 3.26 9.79
N GLY A 168 -8.37 4.24 10.68
CA GLY A 168 -9.54 5.10 10.60
C GLY A 168 -9.64 5.88 9.29
N ALA A 169 -8.53 6.48 8.84
CA ALA A 169 -8.48 7.21 7.58
C ALA A 169 -8.74 6.30 6.36
N VAL A 170 -8.11 5.12 6.32
CA VAL A 170 -8.27 4.17 5.21
C VAL A 170 -9.65 3.52 5.21
N LEU A 171 -10.21 3.15 6.37
CA LEU A 171 -11.57 2.58 6.48
C LEU A 171 -12.63 3.60 6.04
N ALA A 172 -12.50 4.87 6.44
CA ALA A 172 -13.40 5.93 6.01
C ALA A 172 -13.42 6.05 4.48
N PHE A 173 -12.25 5.96 3.83
CA PHE A 173 -12.16 5.94 2.37
C PHE A 173 -12.69 4.64 1.74
N TYR A 174 -12.39 3.48 2.34
CA TYR A 174 -12.86 2.17 1.87
C TYR A 174 -14.39 2.10 1.75
N VAL A 175 -15.14 2.73 2.66
CA VAL A 175 -16.62 2.82 2.57
C VAL A 175 -17.11 3.44 1.25
N TYR A 176 -16.34 4.36 0.67
CA TYR A 176 -16.65 4.98 -0.61
C TYR A 176 -15.96 4.31 -1.80
N ASN A 177 -14.84 3.62 -1.58
CA ASN A 177 -14.04 2.99 -2.64
C ASN A 177 -14.40 1.52 -2.90
N ARG A 178 -14.97 0.81 -1.91
CA ARG A 178 -15.46 -0.58 -2.10
C ARG A 178 -16.48 -0.67 -3.22
N TYR A 179 -16.55 -1.84 -3.86
CA TYR A 179 -17.49 -2.08 -4.95
C TYR A 179 -18.96 -1.77 -4.57
N PRO A 180 -19.73 -1.05 -5.42
CA PRO A 180 -19.28 -0.27 -6.56
C PRO A 180 -18.62 1.06 -6.12
N ALA A 181 -17.45 1.38 -6.67
CA ALA A 181 -16.69 2.54 -6.21
C ALA A 181 -17.39 3.87 -6.52
N ARG A 182 -17.37 4.77 -5.55
CA ARG A 182 -17.84 6.17 -5.67
C ARG A 182 -16.69 7.17 -5.71
N VAL A 183 -15.47 6.72 -5.37
CA VAL A 183 -14.25 7.53 -5.38
C VAL A 183 -13.03 6.66 -5.72
N PHE A 184 -12.03 7.25 -6.37
CA PHE A 184 -10.72 6.66 -6.61
C PHE A 184 -9.63 7.41 -5.85
N SER A 185 -8.60 6.68 -5.41
CA SER A 185 -7.55 7.23 -4.55
C SER A 185 -6.62 8.16 -5.31
N GLY A 186 -6.38 7.89 -6.60
CA GLY A 186 -5.25 8.42 -7.35
C GLY A 186 -3.91 7.83 -6.87
N ASN A 187 -2.82 8.20 -7.55
CA ASN A 187 -1.46 7.87 -7.13
C ASN A 187 -1.10 8.60 -5.83
N VAL A 188 -1.62 9.82 -5.60
CA VAL A 188 -1.46 10.55 -4.34
C VAL A 188 -1.89 9.73 -3.12
N GLY A 189 -3.02 9.04 -3.21
CA GLY A 189 -3.55 8.23 -2.11
C GLY A 189 -2.78 6.93 -1.89
N SER A 190 -2.49 6.20 -2.96
CA SER A 190 -1.81 4.91 -2.86
C SER A 190 -0.34 5.04 -2.44
N PHE A 191 0.37 6.06 -2.92
CA PHE A 191 1.72 6.37 -2.43
C PHE A 191 1.71 6.80 -0.96
N ALA A 192 0.74 7.61 -0.55
CA ALA A 192 0.60 8.00 0.86
C ALA A 192 0.36 6.79 1.78
N VAL A 193 -0.53 5.87 1.40
CA VAL A 193 -0.82 4.65 2.17
C VAL A 193 0.41 3.73 2.22
N GLY A 194 1.10 3.53 1.09
CA GLY A 194 2.30 2.70 1.07
C GLY A 194 3.44 3.28 1.92
N ALA A 195 3.70 4.59 1.84
CA ALA A 195 4.69 5.25 2.69
C ALA A 195 4.28 5.24 4.16
N ALA A 196 2.98 5.36 4.47
CA ALA A 196 2.47 5.22 5.84
C ALA A 196 2.75 3.81 6.39
N LEU A 197 2.43 2.75 5.65
CA LEU A 197 2.75 1.38 6.04
C LEU A 197 4.25 1.17 6.22
N GLY A 198 5.07 1.57 5.25
CA GLY A 198 6.53 1.43 5.31
C GLY A 198 7.13 2.18 6.50
N SER A 199 6.74 3.42 6.72
CA SER A 199 7.25 4.25 7.82
C SER A 199 6.81 3.76 9.20
N LEU A 200 5.55 3.36 9.38
CA LEU A 200 5.09 2.76 10.65
C LEU A 200 5.86 1.49 10.99
N VAL A 201 6.13 0.66 10.00
CA VAL A 201 6.83 -0.61 10.17
C VAL A 201 8.30 -0.39 10.52
N VAL A 202 9.01 0.48 9.79
CA VAL A 202 10.42 0.83 10.07
C VAL A 202 10.58 1.48 11.44
N THR A 203 9.68 2.38 11.82
CA THR A 203 9.76 3.12 13.09
C THR A 203 9.40 2.29 14.32
N ASN A 204 8.80 1.11 14.11
CA ASN A 204 8.37 0.19 15.16
C ASN A 204 9.02 -1.19 15.09
N GLY A 205 9.84 -1.51 14.09
CA GLY A 205 10.66 -2.72 14.05
C GLY A 205 9.86 -4.03 13.90
N LEU A 206 8.80 -4.03 13.08
CA LEU A 206 8.00 -5.22 12.72
C LEU A 206 8.02 -5.49 11.20
N GLU A 207 9.17 -5.31 10.55
CA GLU A 207 9.37 -5.39 9.10
C GLU A 207 8.94 -6.73 8.54
N VAL A 208 9.36 -7.82 9.17
CA VAL A 208 9.06 -9.17 8.68
C VAL A 208 7.56 -9.47 8.76
N VAL A 209 6.91 -9.08 9.86
CA VAL A 209 5.45 -9.21 10.02
C VAL A 209 4.73 -8.45 8.91
N ALA A 210 5.15 -7.22 8.60
CA ALA A 210 4.55 -6.44 7.53
C ALA A 210 4.75 -7.06 6.14
N VAL A 211 5.95 -7.57 5.84
CA VAL A 211 6.22 -8.25 4.56
C VAL A 211 5.33 -9.47 4.39
N VAL A 212 5.13 -10.27 5.45
CA VAL A 212 4.23 -11.44 5.41
C VAL A 212 2.78 -11.00 5.24
N ALA A 213 2.32 -9.97 5.95
CA ALA A 213 0.96 -9.45 5.81
C ALA A 213 0.67 -8.88 4.41
N MET A 214 1.68 -8.22 3.81
CA MET A 214 1.64 -7.62 2.48
C MET A 214 1.98 -8.59 1.35
N LEU A 215 2.15 -9.88 1.63
CA LEU A 215 2.65 -10.85 0.66
C LEU A 215 1.85 -10.87 -0.65
N PRO A 216 0.50 -10.82 -0.66
CA PRO A 216 -0.26 -10.79 -1.92
C PRO A 216 0.03 -9.56 -2.77
N GLN A 217 0.22 -8.39 -2.16
CA GLN A 217 0.54 -7.13 -2.83
C GLN A 217 1.97 -7.16 -3.38
N VAL A 218 2.92 -7.66 -2.58
CA VAL A 218 4.32 -7.85 -3.00
C VAL A 218 4.40 -8.82 -4.17
N LEU A 219 3.70 -9.95 -4.11
CA LEU A 219 3.62 -10.92 -5.21
C LEU A 219 2.96 -10.31 -6.44
N ASN A 220 1.90 -9.52 -6.29
CA ASN A 220 1.28 -8.82 -7.42
C ASN A 220 2.27 -7.87 -8.10
N SER A 221 3.01 -7.05 -7.34
CA SER A 221 4.07 -6.20 -7.89
C SER A 221 5.17 -7.00 -8.59
N PHE A 222 5.64 -8.08 -7.96
CA PHE A 222 6.68 -8.93 -8.51
C PHE A 222 6.23 -9.61 -9.82
N MET A 223 5.01 -10.15 -9.88
CA MET A 223 4.45 -10.76 -11.08
C MET A 223 4.35 -9.77 -12.24
N ILE A 224 3.90 -8.53 -11.95
CA ILE A 224 3.83 -7.48 -12.98
C ILE A 224 5.23 -7.16 -13.49
N LEU A 225 6.18 -6.86 -12.61
CA LEU A 225 7.53 -6.46 -12.99
C LEU A 225 8.30 -7.57 -13.73
N SER A 226 8.18 -8.82 -13.27
CA SER A 226 8.85 -9.96 -13.91
C SER A 226 8.26 -10.27 -15.28
N SER A 227 6.94 -10.26 -15.42
CA SER A 227 6.27 -10.57 -16.70
C SER A 227 6.47 -9.49 -17.77
N VAL A 228 6.57 -8.21 -17.40
CA VAL A 228 6.85 -7.13 -18.38
C VAL A 228 8.34 -6.92 -18.65
N GLY A 229 9.22 -7.55 -17.87
CA GLY A 229 10.67 -7.43 -17.98
C GLY A 229 11.23 -6.11 -17.44
N GLY A 230 10.74 -5.66 -16.28
CA GLY A 230 11.29 -4.52 -15.53
C GLY A 230 10.32 -3.35 -15.32
N LEU A 231 10.89 -2.16 -15.07
CA LEU A 231 10.14 -0.93 -14.79
C LEU A 231 9.63 -0.28 -16.10
N LYS A 232 8.50 -0.79 -16.60
CA LYS A 232 7.86 -0.34 -17.85
C LYS A 232 6.57 0.43 -17.60
N GLY A 233 6.31 1.45 -18.42
CA GLY A 233 5.14 2.32 -18.29
C GLY A 233 3.88 1.64 -18.82
N LYS A 234 2.70 2.10 -18.40
CA LYS A 234 1.40 1.54 -18.84
C LYS A 234 1.26 1.54 -20.38
N THR A 235 1.78 2.57 -21.04
CA THR A 235 1.77 2.72 -22.51
C THR A 235 2.65 1.71 -23.25
N SER A 236 3.66 1.14 -22.57
CA SER A 236 4.55 0.13 -23.13
C SER A 236 4.06 -1.31 -22.95
N ILE A 237 2.93 -1.50 -22.27
CA ILE A 237 2.28 -2.81 -22.10
C ILE A 237 1.27 -2.97 -23.25
N PRO A 238 1.52 -3.87 -24.22
CA PRO A 238 0.73 -3.94 -25.44
C PRO A 238 -0.67 -4.54 -25.22
N VAL A 239 -0.84 -5.37 -24.18
CA VAL A 239 -2.06 -6.14 -23.95
C VAL A 239 -2.50 -6.01 -22.50
N ARG A 240 -3.78 -5.72 -22.27
CA ARG A 240 -4.35 -5.67 -20.93
C ARG A 240 -4.46 -7.08 -20.32
N PRO A 241 -4.29 -7.23 -19.00
CA PRO A 241 -4.34 -8.54 -18.33
C PRO A 241 -5.76 -9.13 -18.27
N THR A 242 -6.79 -8.29 -18.35
CA THR A 242 -8.19 -8.66 -18.21
C THR A 242 -9.04 -8.02 -19.32
N ARG A 243 -10.18 -8.64 -19.61
CA ARG A 243 -11.23 -8.06 -20.48
C ARG A 243 -12.60 -8.16 -19.80
N LEU A 244 -13.43 -7.15 -20.04
CA LEU A 244 -14.81 -7.08 -19.57
C LEU A 244 -15.73 -7.72 -20.62
N LEU A 245 -16.59 -8.63 -20.16
CA LEU A 245 -17.64 -9.27 -20.95
C LEU A 245 -18.93 -8.44 -20.95
N GLU A 246 -19.80 -8.68 -21.93
CA GLU A 246 -21.06 -7.94 -22.11
C GLU A 246 -22.01 -8.10 -20.91
N ASP A 247 -21.95 -9.24 -20.22
CA ASP A 247 -22.74 -9.54 -19.01
C ASP A 247 -22.15 -8.93 -17.72
N GLY A 248 -21.05 -8.19 -17.83
CA GLY A 248 -20.35 -7.56 -16.72
C GLY A 248 -19.39 -8.46 -15.95
N LEU A 249 -19.13 -9.68 -16.44
CA LEU A 249 -18.04 -10.53 -15.92
C LEU A 249 -16.69 -10.04 -16.43
N ILE A 250 -15.64 -10.31 -15.67
CA ILE A 250 -14.25 -10.06 -16.05
C ILE A 250 -13.57 -11.40 -16.23
N GLU A 251 -12.80 -11.55 -17.30
CA GLU A 251 -12.02 -12.75 -17.55
C GLU A 251 -10.54 -12.45 -17.83
N ALA A 252 -9.70 -13.45 -17.59
CA ALA A 252 -8.27 -13.39 -17.88
C ALA A 252 -8.02 -13.42 -19.39
N VAL A 253 -7.20 -12.48 -19.87
CA VAL A 253 -6.73 -12.52 -21.26
C VAL A 253 -5.70 -13.65 -21.41
N LYS A 254 -5.90 -14.53 -22.40
CA LYS A 254 -5.05 -15.70 -22.65
C LYS A 254 -3.75 -15.38 -23.40
N ASP A 255 -3.59 -14.16 -23.91
CA ASP A 255 -2.35 -13.73 -24.59
C ASP A 255 -1.14 -13.83 -23.63
N PRO A 256 -0.08 -14.58 -24.00
CA PRO A 256 1.13 -14.69 -23.17
C PRO A 256 1.85 -13.35 -22.93
N ARG A 257 1.66 -12.35 -23.81
CA ARG A 257 2.25 -11.01 -23.69
C ARG A 257 1.50 -10.13 -22.69
N ALA A 258 0.30 -10.53 -22.26
CA ALA A 258 -0.40 -9.83 -21.21
C ALA A 258 0.37 -10.00 -19.88
N PRO A 259 0.49 -8.96 -19.04
CA PRO A 259 1.17 -9.08 -17.75
C PRO A 259 0.54 -10.14 -16.84
N LEU A 260 1.36 -10.76 -16.00
CA LEU A 260 0.88 -11.53 -14.86
C LEU A 260 0.46 -10.57 -13.74
N THR A 261 -0.75 -10.74 -13.23
CA THR A 261 -1.29 -9.98 -12.10
C THR A 261 -2.03 -10.95 -11.18
N LEU A 262 -2.20 -10.57 -9.91
CA LEU A 262 -2.96 -11.41 -8.98
C LEU A 262 -4.43 -11.56 -9.44
N VAL A 263 -5.02 -10.53 -10.05
CA VAL A 263 -6.36 -10.61 -10.64
C VAL A 263 -6.41 -11.61 -11.79
N ARG A 264 -5.40 -11.63 -12.67
CA ARG A 264 -5.32 -12.61 -13.75
C ARG A 264 -5.20 -14.04 -13.22
N MET A 265 -4.47 -14.23 -12.11
CA MET A 265 -4.37 -15.53 -11.44
C MET A 265 -5.70 -15.96 -10.80
N ILE A 266 -6.41 -15.04 -10.14
CA ILE A 266 -7.76 -15.27 -9.60
C ILE A 266 -8.73 -15.71 -10.71
N LEU A 267 -8.64 -15.06 -11.87
CA LEU A 267 -9.48 -15.32 -13.05
C LEU A 267 -9.00 -16.51 -13.90
N ALA A 268 -7.92 -17.20 -13.53
CA ALA A 268 -7.37 -18.28 -14.35
C ALA A 268 -8.32 -19.47 -14.47
N SER A 269 -9.18 -19.68 -13.47
CA SER A 269 -10.16 -20.79 -13.45
C SER A 269 -11.46 -20.46 -14.18
N SER A 270 -11.99 -19.25 -14.00
CA SER A 270 -13.30 -18.85 -14.54
C SER A 270 -13.47 -17.32 -14.53
N PRO A 271 -14.29 -16.76 -15.43
CA PRO A 271 -14.73 -15.36 -15.35
C PRO A 271 -15.51 -15.09 -14.05
N LYS A 272 -15.32 -13.91 -13.45
CA LYS A 272 -15.94 -13.52 -12.18
C LYS A 272 -16.43 -12.08 -12.22
N ARG A 273 -17.40 -11.73 -11.37
CA ARG A 273 -17.76 -10.32 -11.16
C ARG A 273 -16.65 -9.62 -10.40
N GLU A 274 -16.47 -8.32 -10.65
CA GLU A 274 -15.43 -7.53 -9.97
C GLU A 274 -15.51 -7.59 -8.44
N ALA A 275 -16.72 -7.62 -7.87
CA ALA A 275 -16.92 -7.76 -6.42
C ALA A 275 -16.36 -9.08 -5.87
N GLU A 276 -16.45 -10.16 -6.64
CA GLU A 276 -15.93 -11.48 -6.26
C GLU A 276 -14.40 -11.51 -6.33
N ILE A 277 -13.83 -10.89 -7.36
CA ILE A 277 -12.38 -10.71 -7.49
C ILE A 277 -11.84 -9.91 -6.31
N ALA A 278 -12.50 -8.80 -5.97
CA ALA A 278 -12.13 -7.98 -4.81
C ALA A 278 -12.19 -8.82 -3.52
N ARG A 279 -13.26 -9.59 -3.31
CA ARG A 279 -13.38 -10.47 -2.15
C ARG A 279 -12.26 -11.50 -2.08
N GLU A 280 -11.93 -12.17 -3.17
CA GLU A 280 -10.83 -13.15 -3.20
C GLU A 280 -9.46 -12.52 -2.94
N PHE A 281 -9.22 -11.32 -3.49
CA PHE A 281 -8.01 -10.54 -3.22
C PHE A 281 -7.90 -10.19 -1.72
N LEU A 282 -9.00 -9.80 -1.09
CA LEU A 282 -9.06 -9.53 0.35
C LEU A 282 -8.89 -10.80 1.18
N THR A 283 -9.47 -11.94 0.76
CA THR A 283 -9.28 -13.24 1.43
C THR A 283 -7.82 -13.67 1.43
N LEU A 284 -7.11 -13.51 0.31
CA LEU A 284 -5.68 -13.79 0.24
C LEU A 284 -4.89 -12.88 1.18
N THR A 285 -5.25 -11.59 1.25
CA THR A 285 -4.63 -10.64 2.20
C THR A 285 -4.90 -11.04 3.65
N ALA A 286 -6.13 -11.45 3.97
CA ALA A 286 -6.50 -11.89 5.32
C ALA A 286 -5.75 -13.17 5.71
N PHE A 287 -5.61 -14.12 4.79
CA PHE A 287 -4.83 -15.34 5.02
C PHE A 287 -3.35 -15.02 5.30
N SER A 288 -2.72 -14.20 4.46
CA SER A 288 -1.34 -13.75 4.67
C SER A 288 -1.18 -12.94 5.97
N SER A 289 -2.17 -12.13 6.33
CA SER A 289 -2.20 -11.38 7.58
C SER A 289 -2.32 -12.28 8.82
N PHE A 290 -3.09 -13.36 8.74
CA PHE A 290 -3.11 -14.38 9.79
C PHE A 290 -1.73 -15.04 9.96
N LEU A 291 -1.06 -15.41 8.87
CA LEU A 291 0.31 -15.92 8.90
C LEU A 291 1.31 -14.91 9.47
N ALA A 292 1.08 -13.61 9.26
CA ALA A 292 1.92 -12.56 9.83
C ALA A 292 1.86 -12.52 11.37
N ILE A 293 0.68 -12.76 11.96
CA ILE A 293 0.55 -12.88 13.42
C ILE A 293 1.26 -14.13 13.94
N ILE A 294 1.17 -15.27 13.24
CA ILE A 294 1.97 -16.46 13.58
C ILE A 294 3.46 -16.13 13.51
N THR A 295 3.89 -15.40 12.48
CA THR A 295 5.28 -14.98 12.29
C THR A 295 5.76 -14.10 13.45
N LEU A 296 4.91 -13.25 14.02
CA LEU A 296 5.24 -12.48 15.22
C LEU A 296 5.64 -13.43 16.37
N PHE A 297 4.85 -14.46 16.65
CA PHE A 297 5.17 -15.42 17.72
C PHE A 297 6.44 -16.24 17.45
N LEU A 298 6.82 -16.44 16.18
CA LEU A 298 8.10 -17.07 15.80
C LEU A 298 9.31 -16.12 15.92
N THR A 299 9.06 -14.84 16.15
CA THR A 299 10.09 -13.80 16.28
C THR A 299 10.27 -13.30 17.71
N VAL A 300 9.22 -13.37 18.53
CA VAL A 300 9.30 -13.12 19.96
C VAL A 300 10.07 -14.28 20.58
N GLU A 301 11.27 -13.99 21.10
CA GLU A 301 12.09 -14.93 21.85
C GLU A 301 11.27 -15.55 22.99
N VAL A 302 11.33 -16.88 23.12
CA VAL A 302 11.09 -17.61 24.38
C VAL A 302 12.24 -17.32 25.33
#